data_AF-A0A9X8DV68-F1
#
_entry.id   AF-A0A9X8DV68-F1
#
_cell.length_a   1.000
_cell.length_b   1.000
_cell.length_c   1.000
_cell.angle_alpha   90.00
_cell.angle_beta   90.00
_cell.angle_gamma   90.00
#
_symmetry.space_group_name_H-M   'P 1'
#
loop_
_entity.id
_entity.type
_entity.pdbx_description
1 polymer ?
#
loop_
_entity_poly.entity_id
_entity_poly.type
_entity_poly.pdbx_seq_one_letter_code
_entity_poly.pdbx_strand_id
1 'polypeptide(L)'
;MWQAVKLSKFTAACTLSVNPNSQGMSEEGSEGVEVHEKKWWTEEEDKILLTQINNTRPFLQRKDTRKAWDTMAATLKDVDGFTRPGIDGKKAQNRFLLLVRQHKSNNNEAARLSGATEDETPKSRLLDDLVPLYNDAATKKRAATPLSEADEK
;
A
#
# COMPACT_ATOMS: atom_id res chain seq x y z
N MET A 1 -16.39 -28.51 27.36
CA MET A 1 -14.95 -28.80 27.40
C MET A 1 -14.24 -27.86 26.44
N TRP A 2 -13.51 -26.86 26.95
CA TRP A 2 -12.12 -26.53 26.61
C TRP A 2 -11.69 -25.30 27.41
N GLN A 3 -10.42 -25.32 27.78
CA GLN A 3 -9.86 -24.64 28.94
C GLN A 3 -9.33 -23.24 28.63
N ALA A 4 -9.07 -22.51 29.73
CA ALA A 4 -8.48 -21.19 29.83
C ALA A 4 -7.08 -21.06 29.24
N VAL A 5 -6.69 -19.83 28.85
CA VAL A 5 -5.30 -19.36 28.99
C VAL A 5 -5.31 -17.89 29.43
N LYS A 6 -4.74 -17.65 30.61
CA LYS A 6 -4.31 -16.34 31.11
C LYS A 6 -2.98 -15.97 30.45
N LEU A 7 -2.77 -14.72 30.06
CA LEU A 7 -1.44 -14.12 29.94
C LEU A 7 -1.59 -12.61 30.18
N SER A 8 -1.40 -12.15 31.41
CA SER A 8 -0.13 -11.71 32.01
C SER A 8 0.33 -10.35 31.49
N LYS A 9 0.23 -9.37 32.40
CA LYS A 9 0.73 -8.01 32.27
C LYS A 9 2.26 -8.06 32.16
N PHE A 10 2.84 -7.31 31.23
CA PHE A 10 4.25 -6.95 31.27
C PHE A 10 4.38 -5.45 31.41
N THR A 11 4.89 -5.06 32.58
CA THR A 11 5.47 -3.76 32.88
C THR A 11 6.98 -3.94 32.97
N ALA A 12 7.75 -3.19 32.19
CA ALA A 12 9.15 -2.80 32.43
C ALA A 12 9.51 -1.76 31.36
N ALA A 13 9.66 -0.48 31.71
CA ALA A 13 10.84 0.17 32.30
C ALA A 13 11.90 0.54 31.25
N CYS A 14 12.10 1.85 31.09
CA CYS A 14 13.15 2.51 30.32
C CYS A 14 14.55 1.98 30.64
N THR A 15 15.40 1.87 29.62
CA THR A 15 16.83 2.21 29.73
C THR A 15 17.28 2.92 28.46
N LEU A 16 17.61 4.21 28.61
CA LEU A 16 18.46 4.95 27.69
C LEU A 16 19.87 4.36 27.78
N SER A 17 20.47 4.01 26.64
CA SER A 17 21.92 3.89 26.52
C SER A 17 22.34 4.48 25.18
N VAL A 18 22.75 5.74 25.21
CA VAL A 18 23.65 6.33 24.23
C VAL A 18 25.05 5.85 24.59
N ASN A 19 25.80 5.34 23.61
CA ASN A 19 27.24 5.59 23.59
C ASN A 19 27.75 5.70 22.14
N PRO A 20 28.63 6.68 21.86
CA PRO A 20 29.14 7.01 20.55
C PRO A 20 30.44 6.24 20.28
N ASN A 21 30.68 5.83 19.03
CA ASN A 21 32.05 5.66 18.56
C ASN A 21 32.15 5.98 17.06
N SER A 22 32.79 7.11 16.78
CA SER A 22 33.42 7.41 15.49
C SER A 22 34.48 6.36 15.19
N GLN A 23 34.47 5.80 13.98
CA GLN A 23 35.68 5.77 13.16
C GLN A 23 35.30 5.51 11.71
N GLY A 24 35.62 6.46 10.83
CA GLY A 24 35.54 6.27 9.39
C GLY A 24 36.58 5.28 8.90
N MET A 25 36.21 4.48 7.92
CA MET A 25 37.13 3.79 7.01
C MET A 25 36.57 3.93 5.60
N SER A 26 37.46 4.40 4.75
CA SER A 26 37.33 4.73 3.34
C SER A 26 37.22 3.47 2.47
N GLU A 27 36.80 3.73 1.23
CA GLU A 27 37.21 3.09 -0.03
C GLU A 27 36.29 2.04 -0.68
N GLU A 28 35.98 2.44 -1.92
CA GLU A 28 35.52 1.72 -3.10
C GLU A 28 35.59 0.19 -3.10
N GLY A 29 34.54 -0.40 -3.66
CA GLY A 29 34.69 -1.68 -4.35
C GLY A 29 33.41 -2.48 -4.45
N SER A 30 32.92 -2.60 -5.68
CA SER A 30 31.99 -3.63 -6.16
C SER A 30 30.51 -3.33 -5.95
N GLU A 31 29.94 -2.72 -6.99
CA GLU A 31 28.52 -2.80 -7.33
C GLU A 31 28.15 -4.26 -7.60
N GLY A 32 27.93 -5.01 -6.52
CA GLY A 32 27.19 -6.25 -6.56
C GLY A 32 25.74 -5.91 -6.83
N VAL A 33 25.26 -6.20 -8.03
CA VAL A 33 23.82 -6.27 -8.31
C VAL A 33 23.27 -7.39 -7.45
N GLU A 34 22.90 -7.06 -6.22
CA GLU A 34 22.18 -7.95 -5.33
C GLU A 34 20.76 -8.07 -5.89
N VAL A 35 20.55 -9.14 -6.65
CA VAL A 35 19.22 -9.63 -7.01
C VAL A 35 18.51 -9.97 -5.71
N HIS A 36 17.81 -9.00 -5.13
CA HIS A 36 17.10 -9.19 -3.87
C HIS A 36 15.83 -10.02 -4.11
N GLU A 37 15.97 -11.34 -4.15
CA GLU A 37 14.87 -12.28 -4.42
C GLU A 37 13.78 -12.33 -3.33
N LYS A 38 13.86 -11.50 -2.27
CA LYS A 38 12.79 -11.35 -1.26
C LYS A 38 12.63 -9.92 -0.74
N LYS A 39 12.86 -8.88 -1.55
CA LYS A 39 12.65 -7.49 -1.09
C LYS A 39 11.17 -7.24 -0.80
N TRP A 40 10.84 -6.91 0.45
CA TRP A 40 9.53 -6.35 0.81
C TRP A 40 9.29 -5.05 0.04
N TRP A 41 8.03 -4.67 -0.18
CA TRP A 41 7.68 -3.41 -0.86
C TRP A 41 8.31 -2.23 -0.12
N THR A 42 9.09 -1.42 -0.83
CA THR A 42 9.69 -0.21 -0.26
C THR A 42 8.71 0.97 -0.38
N GLU A 43 8.96 2.02 0.40
CA GLU A 43 8.15 3.24 0.31
C GLU A 43 8.32 3.94 -1.03
N GLU A 44 9.52 3.91 -1.62
CA GLU A 44 9.81 4.42 -2.96
C GLU A 44 9.00 3.68 -4.02
N GLU A 45 8.96 2.34 -3.95
CA GLU A 45 8.15 1.53 -4.86
C GLU A 45 6.65 1.81 -4.70
N ASP A 46 6.18 2.01 -3.46
CA ASP A 46 4.79 2.38 -3.20
C ASP A 46 4.44 3.76 -3.77
N LYS A 47 5.33 4.75 -3.62
CA LYS A 47 5.14 6.08 -4.22
C LYS A 47 5.06 5.98 -5.75
N ILE A 48 6.01 5.29 -6.39
CA ILE A 48 6.02 5.07 -7.84
C ILE A 48 4.73 4.39 -8.29
N LEU A 49 4.31 3.32 -7.59
CA LEU A 49 3.08 2.60 -7.86
C LEU A 49 1.86 3.53 -7.77
N LEU A 50 1.73 4.28 -6.68
CA LEU A 50 0.59 5.18 -6.45
C LEU A 50 0.56 6.32 -7.47
N THR A 51 1.70 6.90 -7.83
CA THR A 51 1.80 7.91 -8.90
C THR A 51 1.29 7.35 -10.22
N GLN A 52 1.70 6.14 -10.61
CA GLN A 52 1.24 5.54 -11.87
C GLN A 52 -0.26 5.20 -11.84
N ILE A 53 -0.78 4.72 -10.72
CA ILE A 53 -2.21 4.49 -10.53
C ILE A 53 -2.99 5.82 -10.62
N ASN A 54 -2.44 6.91 -10.07
CA ASN A 54 -3.04 8.23 -10.13
C ASN A 54 -3.17 8.75 -11.59
N ASN A 55 -2.17 8.46 -12.42
CA ASN A 55 -2.15 8.86 -13.83
C ASN A 55 -3.08 8.01 -14.71
N THR A 56 -3.08 6.69 -14.52
CA THR A 56 -3.77 5.74 -15.42
C THR A 56 -5.17 5.33 -14.95
N ARG A 57 -5.47 5.50 -13.66
CA ARG A 57 -6.74 5.18 -13.00
C ARG A 57 -7.31 3.81 -13.42
N PRO A 58 -6.55 2.70 -13.28
CA PRO A 58 -6.93 1.40 -13.83
C PRO A 58 -8.22 0.84 -13.20
N PHE A 59 -8.54 1.24 -11.96
CA PHE A 59 -9.76 0.83 -11.25
C PHE A 59 -11.06 1.48 -11.77
N LEU A 60 -10.98 2.59 -12.53
CA LEU A 60 -12.14 3.23 -13.15
C LEU A 60 -12.65 2.49 -14.38
N GLN A 61 -11.82 1.64 -14.98
CA GLN A 61 -12.17 0.88 -16.17
C GLN A 61 -13.26 -0.14 -15.81
N ARG A 62 -14.39 -0.14 -16.52
CA ARG A 62 -15.53 -1.02 -16.22
C ARG A 62 -15.44 -2.40 -16.88
N LYS A 63 -15.11 -2.43 -18.17
CA LYS A 63 -15.05 -3.68 -18.96
C LYS A 63 -13.66 -4.33 -18.89
N ASP A 64 -12.60 -3.51 -18.95
CA ASP A 64 -11.23 -3.98 -19.11
C ASP A 64 -10.34 -3.68 -17.90
N THR A 65 -10.91 -3.72 -16.68
CA THR A 65 -10.16 -3.42 -15.44
C THR A 65 -8.86 -4.23 -15.35
N ARG A 66 -8.92 -5.54 -15.64
CA ARG A 66 -7.76 -6.43 -15.60
C ARG A 66 -6.67 -5.98 -16.58
N LYS A 67 -7.05 -5.75 -17.83
CA LYS A 67 -6.12 -5.31 -18.88
C LYS A 67 -5.51 -3.96 -18.54
N ALA A 68 -6.27 -3.05 -17.94
CA ALA A 68 -5.77 -1.75 -17.50
C ALA A 68 -4.69 -1.88 -16.42
N TRP A 69 -4.88 -2.78 -15.44
CA TRP A 69 -3.84 -3.09 -14.46
C TRP A 69 -2.62 -3.75 -15.09
N ASP A 70 -2.80 -4.66 -16.04
CA ASP A 70 -1.69 -5.31 -16.73
C ASP A 70 -0.87 -4.32 -17.59
N THR A 71 -1.55 -3.41 -18.30
CA THR A 71 -0.88 -2.32 -19.05
C THR A 71 -0.11 -1.39 -18.13
N MET A 72 -0.70 -0.96 -17.01
CA MET A 72 0.00 -0.12 -16.02
C MET A 72 1.18 -0.86 -15.39
N ALA A 73 1.06 -2.17 -15.15
CA ALA A 73 2.17 -2.96 -14.63
C ALA A 73 3.30 -3.12 -15.65
N ALA A 74 2.99 -3.13 -16.96
CA ALA A 74 4.01 -3.09 -18.00
C ALA A 74 4.78 -1.77 -17.96
N THR A 75 4.08 -0.62 -17.88
CA THR A 75 4.75 0.69 -17.83
C THR A 75 5.57 0.90 -16.56
N LEU A 76 5.22 0.27 -15.45
CA LEU A 76 5.99 0.34 -14.20
C LEU A 76 7.42 -0.21 -14.35
N LYS A 77 7.64 -1.16 -15.26
CA LYS A 77 8.96 -1.77 -15.48
C LYS A 77 9.95 -0.79 -16.11
N ASP A 78 9.43 0.23 -16.80
CA ASP A 78 10.22 1.25 -17.49
C ASP A 78 10.45 2.49 -16.61
N VAL A 79 9.93 2.51 -15.38
CA VAL A 79 10.09 3.64 -14.46
C VAL A 79 11.37 3.47 -13.65
N ASP A 80 12.25 4.48 -13.71
CA ASP A 80 13.48 4.52 -12.92
C ASP A 80 13.17 4.38 -11.41
N GLY A 81 13.96 3.53 -10.74
CA GLY A 81 13.79 3.22 -9.31
C GLY A 81 12.73 2.15 -9.01
N PHE A 82 12.01 1.64 -10.01
CA PHE A 82 11.13 0.49 -9.82
C PHE A 82 11.88 -0.83 -10.04
N THR A 83 12.20 -1.53 -8.95
CA THR A 83 13.14 -2.67 -8.99
C THR A 83 12.50 -4.05 -9.19
N ARG A 84 11.17 -4.12 -9.42
CA ARG A 84 10.44 -5.40 -9.49
C ARG A 84 10.16 -5.86 -10.94
N PRO A 85 11.01 -6.71 -11.55
CA PRO A 85 10.80 -7.18 -12.92
C PRO A 85 9.55 -8.06 -13.07
N GLY A 86 9.18 -8.79 -12.01
CA GLY A 86 8.04 -9.71 -11.98
C GLY A 86 6.70 -9.06 -11.60
N ILE A 87 6.57 -7.75 -11.71
CA ILE A 87 5.30 -7.05 -11.46
C ILE A 87 4.26 -7.44 -12.53
N ASP A 88 3.05 -7.72 -12.07
CA ASP A 88 1.87 -7.99 -12.90
C ASP A 88 0.70 -7.13 -12.40
N GLY A 89 -0.37 -7.01 -13.19
CA GLY A 89 -1.51 -6.18 -12.84
C GLY A 89 -2.17 -6.62 -11.53
N LYS A 90 -2.18 -7.92 -11.24
CA LYS A 90 -2.77 -8.50 -10.01
C LYS A 90 -1.97 -8.13 -8.76
N LYS A 91 -0.64 -8.19 -8.81
CA LYS A 91 0.27 -7.82 -7.72
C LYS A 91 0.21 -6.32 -7.45
N ALA A 92 0.18 -5.50 -8.50
CA ALA A 92 -0.02 -4.06 -8.39
C ALA A 92 -1.35 -3.72 -7.73
N GLN A 93 -2.44 -4.35 -8.20
CA GLN A 93 -3.77 -4.18 -7.61
C GLN A 93 -3.80 -4.61 -6.14
N ASN A 94 -3.25 -5.79 -5.82
CA ASN A 94 -3.20 -6.29 -4.45
C ASN A 94 -2.43 -5.35 -3.53
N ARG A 95 -1.29 -4.81 -3.98
CA ARG A 95 -0.52 -3.84 -3.21
C ARG A 95 -1.30 -2.56 -2.96
N PHE A 96 -1.94 -2.02 -4.00
CA PHE A 96 -2.83 -0.86 -3.86
C PHE A 96 -3.93 -1.08 -2.83
N LEU A 97 -4.62 -2.23 -2.86
CA LEU A 97 -5.68 -2.53 -1.89
C LEU A 97 -5.16 -2.64 -0.44
N LEU A 98 -3.95 -3.15 -0.25
CA LEU A 98 -3.31 -3.19 1.07
C LEU A 98 -3.00 -1.77 1.57
N LEU A 99 -2.48 -0.89 0.71
CA LEU A 99 -2.19 0.50 1.03
C LEU A 99 -3.48 1.27 1.40
N VAL A 100 -4.56 1.07 0.65
CA VAL A 100 -5.88 1.66 0.98
C VAL A 100 -6.37 1.22 2.36
N ARG A 101 -6.22 -0.06 2.71
CA ARG A 101 -6.61 -0.57 4.05
C ARG A 101 -5.74 0.03 5.15
N GLN A 102 -4.43 0.10 4.94
CA GLN A 102 -3.49 0.69 5.90
C GLN A 102 -3.81 2.17 6.11
N HIS A 103 -4.02 2.94 5.05
CA HIS A 103 -4.37 4.35 5.09
C HIS A 103 -5.61 4.61 5.94
N LYS A 104 -6.66 3.82 5.72
CA LYS A 104 -7.89 3.89 6.51
C LYS A 104 -7.65 3.57 7.99
N SER A 105 -6.82 2.56 8.27
CA SER A 105 -6.48 2.19 9.65
C SER A 105 -5.73 3.32 10.37
N ASN A 106 -4.73 3.91 9.71
CA ASN A 106 -3.95 5.02 10.25
C ASN A 106 -4.84 6.23 10.52
N ASN A 107 -5.67 6.62 9.55
CA ASN A 107 -6.58 7.77 9.72
C ASN A 107 -7.58 7.55 10.87
N ASN A 108 -8.08 6.32 11.03
CA ASN A 108 -8.97 5.98 12.14
C ASN A 108 -8.26 6.04 13.50
N GLU A 109 -7.02 5.54 13.60
CA GLU A 109 -6.22 5.65 14.84
C GLU A 109 -5.88 7.11 15.16
N ALA A 110 -5.48 7.90 14.16
CA ALA A 110 -5.23 9.33 14.30
C ALA A 110 -6.46 10.09 14.80
N ALA A 111 -7.64 9.81 14.23
CA ALA A 111 -8.91 10.37 14.68
C ALA A 111 -9.26 9.96 16.13
N ARG A 112 -8.94 8.72 16.52
CA ARG A 112 -9.18 8.20 17.89
C ARG A 112 -8.25 8.86 18.92
N LEU A 113 -7.03 9.22 18.54
CA LEU A 113 -6.01 9.79 19.44
C LEU A 113 -6.11 11.32 19.63
N SER A 114 -7.32 11.89 19.52
CA SER A 114 -7.58 13.34 19.73
C SER A 114 -6.94 14.27 18.69
N GLY A 115 -7.10 13.96 17.41
CA GLY A 115 -6.78 14.90 16.33
C GLY A 115 -5.29 15.09 16.07
N ALA A 116 -4.45 14.14 16.47
CA ALA A 116 -3.06 14.11 16.04
C ALA A 116 -3.02 13.89 14.53
N THR A 117 -2.78 14.97 13.79
CA THR A 117 -2.42 14.91 12.37
C THR A 117 -1.07 14.18 12.29
N GLU A 118 -1.06 12.94 11.82
CA GLU A 118 0.19 12.33 11.33
C GLU A 118 0.78 13.26 10.25
N ASP A 119 2.11 13.31 10.18
CA ASP A 119 2.80 14.09 9.15
C ASP A 119 2.30 13.69 7.76
N GLU A 120 1.85 14.66 6.97
CA GLU A 120 1.44 14.44 5.59
C GLU A 120 2.64 14.01 4.75
N THR A 121 2.76 12.71 4.52
CA THR A 121 3.75 12.15 3.61
C THR A 121 3.27 12.29 2.16
N PRO A 122 4.18 12.33 1.17
CA PRO A 122 3.79 12.28 -0.24
C PRO A 122 2.91 11.05 -0.57
N LYS A 123 3.14 9.93 0.13
CA LYS A 123 2.36 8.70 0.01
C LYS A 123 0.93 8.87 0.54
N SER A 124 0.75 9.50 1.70
CA SER A 124 -0.59 9.72 2.28
C SER A 124 -1.40 10.67 1.41
N ARG A 125 -0.80 11.74 0.89
CA ARG A 125 -1.47 12.67 -0.06
C ARG A 125 -1.98 11.96 -1.31
N LEU A 126 -1.16 11.11 -1.93
CA LEU A 126 -1.61 10.30 -3.08
C LEU A 126 -2.78 9.39 -2.71
N LEU A 127 -2.78 8.82 -1.50
CA LEU A 127 -3.87 7.97 -1.01
C LEU A 127 -5.14 8.78 -0.70
N ASP A 128 -5.02 9.99 -0.18
CA ASP A 128 -6.15 10.91 0.03
C ASP A 128 -6.87 11.24 -1.28
N ASP A 129 -6.13 11.39 -2.38
CA ASP A 129 -6.71 11.60 -3.72
C ASP A 129 -7.30 10.31 -4.32
N LEU A 130 -6.64 9.17 -4.11
CA LEU A 130 -6.98 7.90 -4.75
C LEU A 130 -8.17 7.17 -4.09
N VAL A 131 -8.24 7.18 -2.76
CA VAL A 131 -9.23 6.42 -1.99
C VAL A 131 -10.67 6.84 -2.28
N PRO A 132 -11.03 8.14 -2.33
CA PRO A 132 -12.38 8.57 -2.68
C PRO A 132 -12.79 8.08 -4.07
N LEU A 133 -11.92 8.24 -5.06
CA LEU A 133 -12.19 7.84 -6.44
C LEU A 133 -12.36 6.32 -6.56
N TYR A 134 -11.57 5.54 -5.82
CA TYR A 134 -11.74 4.10 -5.77
C TYR A 134 -13.08 3.69 -5.14
N ASN A 135 -13.46 4.31 -4.01
CA ASN A 135 -14.71 4.02 -3.31
C ASN A 135 -15.94 4.40 -4.15
N ASP A 136 -15.89 5.53 -4.85
CA ASP A 136 -16.95 5.95 -5.76
C ASP A 136 -17.12 4.98 -6.93
N ALA A 137 -16.01 4.54 -7.51
CA ALA A 137 -16.03 3.55 -8.58
C ALA A 137 -16.59 2.20 -8.10
N ALA A 138 -16.22 1.77 -6.90
CA ALA A 138 -16.75 0.56 -6.28
C ALA A 138 -18.26 0.65 -6.00
N THR A 139 -18.74 1.79 -5.51
CA THR A 139 -20.16 2.04 -5.24
C THR A 139 -20.98 2.05 -6.53
N LYS A 140 -20.48 2.72 -7.58
CA LYS A 140 -21.12 2.73 -8.91
C LYS A 140 -21.22 1.35 -9.54
N LYS A 141 -20.23 0.47 -9.33
CA LYS A 141 -20.29 -0.93 -9.79
C LYS A 141 -21.40 -1.72 -9.08
N ARG A 142 -21.58 -1.52 -7.77
CA ARG A 142 -22.64 -2.18 -6.99
C ARG A 142 -24.03 -1.69 -7.36
N ALA A 143 -24.21 -0.38 -7.56
CA ALA A 143 -25.49 0.20 -7.97
C ALA A 143 -25.93 -0.22 -9.38
N ALA A 144 -24.98 -0.54 -10.27
CA ALA A 144 -25.25 -0.99 -11.64
C ALA A 144 -25.58 -2.49 -11.76
N THR A 145 -25.68 -3.23 -10.64
CA THR A 145 -26.23 -4.59 -10.61
C THR A 145 -27.69 -4.47 -10.15
N PRO A 146 -28.65 -4.18 -11.04
CA PRO A 146 -30.05 -4.20 -10.67
C PRO A 146 -30.46 -5.65 -10.38
N LEU A 147 -31.18 -5.80 -9.27
CA LEU A 147 -31.96 -6.97 -8.91
C LEU A 147 -32.96 -7.24 -10.04
N SER A 148 -32.60 -8.11 -10.99
CA SER A 148 -33.59 -8.76 -11.85
C SER A 148 -34.20 -9.93 -11.07
N GLU A 149 -35.53 -10.05 -11.17
CA GLU A 149 -36.39 -11.13 -10.66
C GLU A 149 -36.79 -11.08 -9.17
N ALA A 150 -37.94 -10.45 -8.92
CA ALA A 150 -38.98 -11.06 -8.10
C ALA A 150 -40.32 -10.85 -8.82
N ASP A 151 -40.74 -11.95 -9.46
CA ASP A 151 -41.94 -12.19 -10.25
C ASP A 151 -43.24 -11.51 -9.79
N GLU A 152 -43.99 -11.07 -10.80
CA GLU A 152 -45.45 -11.05 -10.84
C GLU A 152 -46.07 -12.30 -10.20
N LYS A 153 -47.00 -12.11 -9.26
CA LYS A 153 -48.35 -12.70 -9.35
C LYS A 153 -49.34 -12.00 -8.42
#